data_AF-A0A485BJ92-F1
#
_entry.id   AF-A0A485BJ92-F1
#
_cell.length_a   1.000
_cell.length_b   1.000
_cell.length_c   1.000
_cell.angle_alpha   90.00
_cell.angle_beta   90.00
_cell.angle_gamma   90.00
#
_symmetry.space_group_name_H-M   'P 1'
#
loop_
_entity.id
_entity.type
_entity.pdbx_description
1 polymer ?
#
loop_
_entity_poly.entity_id
_entity_poly.type
_entity_poly.pdbx_seq_one_letter_code
_entity_poly.pdbx_strand_id
1 'polypeptide(L)'
;MLALKEGGRTTGVAYRLPDDEIENELSLLWKREMITGCYLPTWCKLCLDDGRTVNALVFIMDPRHPLYESDTSVQVIAPLIARASGPLGTNAQYLFSLEQELQKLGMPDDGLNELIGKVRTLVGGVNPPGLA
;
A
#
# COMPACT_ATOMS: atom_id res chain seq x y z
N MET A 1 5.84 1.72 -4.03
CA MET A 1 4.48 1.52 -3.49
C MET A 1 4.57 0.53 -2.34
N LEU A 2 3.73 0.70 -1.30
CA LEU A 2 3.62 -0.27 -0.22
C LEU A 2 2.59 -1.34 -0.61
N ALA A 3 2.79 -2.56 -0.13
CA ALA A 3 1.91 -3.68 -0.42
C ALA A 3 1.89 -4.67 0.74
N LEU A 4 0.81 -5.45 0.84
CA LEU A 4 0.71 -6.54 1.79
C LEU A 4 1.58 -7.72 1.36
N LYS A 5 2.21 -8.39 2.34
CA LYS A 5 2.92 -9.65 2.15
C LYS A 5 2.33 -10.73 3.03
N GLU A 6 2.53 -11.98 2.65
CA GLU A 6 2.09 -13.13 3.44
C GLU A 6 2.82 -13.21 4.80
N GLY A 7 2.15 -13.78 5.81
CA GLY A 7 2.70 -14.01 7.14
C GLY A 7 2.64 -12.82 8.12
N GLY A 8 2.20 -11.65 7.67
CA GLY A 8 1.99 -10.47 8.50
C GLY A 8 0.57 -10.34 9.07
N ARG A 9 0.36 -9.30 9.88
CA ARG A 9 -0.97 -8.83 10.30
C ARG A 9 -1.09 -7.36 9.95
N THR A 10 -2.24 -6.97 9.42
CA THR A 10 -2.59 -5.58 9.15
C THR A 10 -4.02 -5.32 9.60
N THR A 11 -4.32 -4.06 9.90
CA THR A 11 -5.68 -3.55 10.02
C THR A 11 -5.99 -2.75 8.76
N GLY A 12 -7.26 -2.70 8.36
CA GLY A 12 -7.69 -1.98 7.17
C GLY A 12 -9.20 -1.99 7.03
N VAL A 13 -9.68 -1.62 5.85
CA VAL A 13 -11.11 -1.56 5.54
C VAL A 13 -11.49 -2.65 4.55
N ALA A 14 -12.58 -3.35 4.83
CA ALA A 14 -13.19 -4.29 3.89
C ALA A 14 -14.38 -3.62 3.18
N TYR A 15 -14.38 -3.64 1.84
CA TYR A 15 -15.47 -3.13 1.03
C TYR A 15 -16.35 -4.28 0.53
N ARG A 16 -17.67 -4.16 0.73
CA ARG A 16 -18.65 -5.06 0.11
C ARG A 16 -19.09 -4.46 -1.22
N LEU A 17 -18.82 -5.17 -2.31
CA LEU A 17 -19.34 -4.79 -3.62
C LEU A 17 -20.86 -5.03 -3.69
N PRO A 18 -21.64 -4.18 -4.37
CA PRO A 18 -23.05 -4.42 -4.63
C PRO A 18 -23.26 -5.72 -5.42
N ASP A 19 -24.28 -6.50 -5.07
CA ASP A 19 -24.49 -7.83 -5.68
C ASP A 19 -24.89 -7.72 -7.17
N ASP A 20 -25.58 -6.64 -7.55
CA ASP A 20 -26.04 -6.35 -8.90
C ASP A 20 -24.94 -5.78 -9.82
N GLU A 21 -23.85 -5.27 -9.24
CA GLU A 21 -22.72 -4.68 -9.99
C GLU A 21 -21.41 -5.45 -9.81
N ILE A 22 -21.44 -6.59 -9.12
CA ILE A 22 -20.23 -7.31 -8.69
C ILE A 22 -19.27 -7.62 -9.85
N GLU A 23 -19.78 -8.05 -11.01
CA GLU A 23 -18.95 -8.35 -12.18
C GLU A 23 -18.24 -7.10 -12.72
N ASN A 24 -18.95 -5.98 -12.77
CA ASN A 24 -18.44 -4.71 -13.28
C ASN A 24 -17.39 -4.12 -12.33
N GLU A 25 -17.74 -3.99 -11.05
CA GLU A 25 -16.87 -3.44 -10.01
C GLU A 25 -15.62 -4.30 -9.82
N LEU A 26 -15.77 -5.63 -9.77
CA LEU A 26 -14.64 -6.54 -9.68
C LEU A 26 -13.77 -6.47 -10.94
N SER A 27 -14.34 -6.35 -12.13
CA SER A 27 -13.57 -6.21 -13.38
C SER A 27 -12.74 -4.93 -13.41
N LEU A 28 -13.28 -3.81 -12.91
CA LEU A 28 -12.55 -2.54 -12.81
C LEU A 28 -11.40 -2.65 -11.82
N LEU A 29 -11.66 -3.21 -10.63
CA LEU A 29 -10.64 -3.47 -9.62
C LEU A 29 -9.55 -4.39 -10.16
N TRP A 30 -9.93 -5.50 -10.80
CA TRP A 30 -9.01 -6.47 -11.36
C TRP A 30 -8.09 -5.86 -12.42
N LYS A 31 -8.63 -5.06 -13.34
CA LYS A 31 -7.84 -4.37 -14.36
C LYS A 31 -6.82 -3.41 -13.73
N ARG A 32 -7.19 -2.73 -12.65
CA ARG A 32 -6.29 -1.79 -11.96
C ARG A 32 -5.16 -2.50 -11.22
N GLU A 33 -5.48 -3.53 -10.45
CA GLU A 33 -4.49 -4.22 -9.60
C GLU A 33 -3.61 -5.18 -10.41
N MET A 34 -4.17 -5.87 -11.40
CA MET A 34 -3.44 -6.93 -12.11
C MET A 34 -2.61 -6.43 -13.29
N ILE A 35 -2.70 -5.15 -13.67
CA ILE A 35 -2.03 -4.60 -14.87
C ILE A 35 -0.51 -4.74 -14.84
N THR A 36 0.10 -4.61 -13.66
CA THR A 36 1.56 -4.70 -13.50
C THR A 36 2.04 -6.13 -13.28
N GLY A 37 1.14 -7.04 -12.92
CA GLY A 37 1.50 -8.39 -12.47
C GLY A 37 2.19 -8.45 -11.10
N CYS A 38 2.25 -7.33 -10.36
CA CYS A 38 2.90 -7.29 -9.05
C CYS A 38 2.11 -8.01 -7.94
N TYR A 39 0.81 -8.26 -8.14
CA TYR A 39 -0.07 -8.79 -7.11
C TYR A 39 -0.56 -10.21 -7.40
N LEU A 40 -0.79 -10.96 -6.33
CA LEU A 40 -1.51 -12.22 -6.29
C LEU A 40 -2.88 -11.99 -5.63
N PRO A 41 -3.99 -12.34 -6.30
CA PRO A 41 -5.31 -12.34 -5.69
C PRO A 41 -5.47 -13.56 -4.77
N THR A 42 -5.74 -13.33 -3.49
CA THR A 42 -5.85 -14.38 -2.46
C THR A 42 -7.12 -14.21 -1.64
N TRP A 43 -7.77 -15.32 -1.30
CA TRP A 43 -8.89 -15.32 -0.35
C TRP A 43 -8.36 -15.37 1.07
N CYS A 44 -8.66 -14.32 1.84
CA CYS A 44 -8.24 -14.17 3.23
C CYS A 44 -9.45 -14.17 4.17
N LYS A 45 -9.31 -14.77 5.34
CA LYS A 45 -10.26 -14.59 6.44
C LYS A 45 -9.96 -13.27 7.14
N LEU A 46 -10.97 -12.41 7.25
CA LEU A 46 -10.91 -11.14 7.97
C LEU A 46 -11.78 -11.22 9.21
N CYS A 47 -11.29 -10.69 10.33
CA CYS A 47 -12.08 -10.41 11.51
C CYS A 47 -12.56 -8.96 11.44
N LEU A 48 -13.88 -8.76 11.47
CA LEU A 48 -14.49 -7.42 11.46
C LEU A 48 -14.70 -6.92 12.88
N ASP A 49 -14.80 -5.60 13.05
CA ASP A 49 -14.99 -4.96 14.35
C ASP A 49 -16.33 -5.33 15.01
N ASP A 50 -17.32 -5.74 14.21
CA ASP A 50 -18.62 -6.24 14.68
C ASP A 50 -18.58 -7.72 15.13
N GLY A 51 -17.39 -8.33 15.16
CA GLY A 51 -17.16 -9.70 15.60
C GLY A 51 -17.39 -10.76 14.52
N ARG A 52 -17.85 -10.39 13.31
CA ARG A 52 -17.99 -11.34 12.21
C ARG A 52 -16.63 -11.75 11.66
N THR A 53 -16.57 -12.98 11.14
CA THR A 53 -15.47 -13.44 10.28
C THR A 53 -15.98 -13.59 8.86
N VAL A 54 -15.31 -12.97 7.89
CA VAL A 54 -15.68 -13.02 6.47
C VAL A 54 -14.51 -13.47 5.62
N ASN A 55 -14.77 -14.06 4.46
CA ASN A 55 -13.76 -14.25 3.43
C ASN A 55 -13.77 -13.03 2.50
N ALA A 56 -12.60 -12.46 2.24
CA ALA A 56 -12.44 -11.34 1.33
C ALA A 56 -11.33 -11.64 0.31
N LEU A 57 -11.50 -11.10 -0.89
CA LEU A 57 -10.45 -11.07 -1.89
C LEU A 57 -9.44 -9.98 -1.53
N VAL A 58 -8.17 -10.35 -1.43
CA VAL A 58 -7.07 -9.45 -1.08
C VAL A 58 -5.97 -9.58 -2.12
N PHE A 59 -5.45 -8.45 -2.60
CA PHE A 59 -4.31 -8.42 -3.51
C PHE A 59 -3.03 -8.25 -2.70
N ILE A 60 -2.22 -9.30 -2.63
CA ILE A 60 -0.94 -9.31 -1.90
C ILE A 60 0.22 -9.30 -2.89
N MET A 61 1.36 -8.75 -2.53
CA MET A 61 2.54 -8.68 -3.39
C MET A 61 3.04 -10.09 -3.75
N ASP A 62 3.33 -10.35 -5.03
CA ASP A 62 4.02 -11.56 -5.47
C ASP A 62 5.52 -11.46 -5.09
N PRO A 63 6.03 -12.29 -4.16
CA PRO A 63 7.44 -12.22 -3.76
C PRO A 63 8.41 -12.64 -4.89
N ARG A 64 7.90 -13.21 -5.98
CA ARG A 64 8.69 -13.61 -7.15
C ARG A 64 8.78 -12.49 -8.20
N HIS A 65 8.04 -11.40 -8.02
CA HIS A 65 8.01 -10.30 -8.98
C HIS A 65 9.37 -9.57 -8.98
N PRO A 66 9.93 -9.18 -10.15
CA PRO A 66 11.24 -8.51 -10.21
C PRO A 66 11.35 -7.18 -9.47
N LEU A 67 10.21 -6.55 -9.18
CA LEU A 67 10.12 -5.29 -8.42
C LEU A 67 9.81 -5.51 -6.93
N TYR A 68 9.89 -6.75 -6.45
CA TYR A 68 9.73 -7.07 -5.03
C TYR A 68 10.98 -6.70 -4.25
N GLU A 69 10.82 -5.86 -3.22
CA GLU A 69 11.86 -5.63 -2.22
C GLU A 69 11.55 -6.47 -0.98
N SER A 70 12.46 -7.40 -0.67
CA SER A 70 12.32 -8.34 0.45
C SER A 70 12.69 -7.72 1.79
N ASP A 71 13.66 -6.78 1.79
CA ASP A 71 14.08 -6.06 2.98
C ASP A 71 13.16 -4.86 3.20
N THR A 72 12.18 -5.05 4.07
CA THR A 72 11.20 -4.03 4.43
C THR A 72 11.68 -3.09 5.53
N SER A 73 12.96 -3.11 5.90
CA SER A 73 13.51 -2.20 6.91
C SER A 73 13.47 -0.76 6.42
N VAL A 74 13.19 0.18 7.34
CA VAL A 74 13.07 1.62 7.03
C VAL A 74 14.31 2.15 6.30
N GLN A 75 15.50 1.64 6.62
CA GLN A 75 16.75 2.09 5.97
C GLN A 75 16.81 1.71 4.49
N VAL A 76 16.21 0.59 4.09
CA VAL A 76 16.17 0.14 2.70
C VAL A 76 15.03 0.81 1.94
N ILE A 77 13.82 0.80 2.48
CA ILE A 77 12.64 1.23 1.72
C ILE A 77 12.44 2.76 1.70
N ALA A 78 12.87 3.50 2.73
CA ALA A 78 12.65 4.95 2.77
C ALA A 78 13.34 5.72 1.63
N PRO A 79 14.62 5.45 1.28
CA PRO A 79 15.28 6.06 0.14
C PRO A 79 14.59 5.74 -1.20
N LEU A 80 14.09 4.50 -1.36
CA LEU A 80 13.35 4.11 -2.56
C LEU A 80 12.04 4.90 -2.67
N ILE A 81 11.29 5.02 -1.58
CA ILE A 81 10.03 5.78 -1.54
C ILE A 81 10.28 7.27 -1.81
N ALA A 82 11.32 7.85 -1.22
CA ALA A 82 11.63 9.28 -1.36
C ALA A 82 12.00 9.68 -2.80
N ARG A 83 12.56 8.76 -3.60
CA ARG A 83 13.05 9.05 -4.96
C ARG A 83 12.11 8.57 -6.07
N ALA A 84 11.22 7.62 -5.79
CA ALA A 84 10.36 7.02 -6.79
C ALA A 84 9.22 7.94 -7.24
N SER A 85 8.96 7.96 -8.54
CA SER A 85 7.83 8.66 -9.16
C SER A 85 7.26 7.86 -10.33
N GLY A 86 6.02 8.16 -10.70
CA GLY A 86 5.33 7.55 -11.83
C GLY A 86 4.19 8.43 -12.33
N PRO A 87 3.33 7.90 -13.23
CA PRO A 87 2.24 8.66 -13.86
C PRO A 87 1.24 9.28 -12.87
N LEU A 88 1.13 8.73 -11.66
CA LEU A 88 0.21 9.17 -10.62
C LEU A 88 0.85 10.09 -9.57
N GLY A 89 2.11 10.52 -9.78
CA GLY A 89 2.87 11.34 -8.85
C GLY A 89 4.02 10.59 -8.18
N THR A 90 4.53 11.15 -7.08
CA THR A 90 5.64 10.56 -6.32
C THR A 90 5.14 9.52 -5.33
N ASN A 91 5.97 8.52 -5.05
CA ASN A 91 5.65 7.50 -4.06
C ASN A 91 5.62 8.07 -2.62
N ALA A 92 6.34 9.17 -2.37
CA ALA A 92 6.23 9.92 -1.12
C ALA A 92 4.85 10.58 -0.94
N GLN A 93 4.27 11.17 -2.00
CA GLN A 93 2.91 11.69 -1.95
C GLN A 93 1.89 10.60 -1.61
N TYR A 94 2.01 9.43 -2.24
CA TYR A 94 1.18 8.27 -1.90
C TYR A 94 1.29 7.90 -0.42
N LEU A 95 2.52 7.83 0.12
CA LEU A 95 2.76 7.48 1.52
C LEU A 95 2.10 8.48 2.48
N PHE A 96 2.19 9.78 2.20
CA PHE A 96 1.59 10.82 3.05
C PHE A 96 0.06 10.86 2.95
N SER A 97 -0.51 10.57 1.78
CA SER A 97 -1.96 10.41 1.65
C SER A 97 -2.44 9.20 2.44
N LEU A 98 -1.71 8.08 2.42
CA LEU A 98 -2.05 6.89 3.19
C LEU A 98 -2.04 7.16 4.71
N GLU A 99 -1.04 7.89 5.21
CA GLU A 99 -0.98 8.33 6.61
C GLU A 99 -2.26 9.07 7.04
N GLN A 100 -2.69 10.04 6.22
CA GLN A 100 -3.86 10.86 6.52
C GLN A 100 -5.14 10.02 6.55
N GLU A 101 -5.31 9.09 5.61
CA GLU A 101 -6.49 8.23 5.58
C GLU A 101 -6.53 7.25 6.76
N LEU A 102 -5.40 6.65 7.13
CA LEU A 102 -5.31 5.79 8.31
C LEU A 102 -5.61 6.55 9.60
N GLN A 103 -5.13 7.79 9.74
CA GLN A 103 -5.46 8.65 10.88
C GLN A 103 -6.96 8.97 10.95
N LYS A 104 -7.60 9.32 9.82
CA LYS A 104 -9.05 9.58 9.77
C LYS A 104 -9.88 8.36 10.19
N LEU A 105 -9.39 7.17 9.85
CA LEU A 105 -10.04 5.90 10.19
C LEU A 105 -9.70 5.39 11.61
N GLY A 106 -8.84 6.10 12.35
CA GLY A 106 -8.42 5.67 13.69
C GLY A 106 -7.54 4.42 13.69
N MET A 107 -6.79 4.18 12.60
CA MET A 107 -5.92 3.01 12.40
C MET A 107 -4.43 3.40 12.34
N PRO A 108 -3.85 3.96 13.43
CA PRO A 108 -2.43 4.30 13.43
C PRO A 108 -1.56 3.04 13.30
N ASP A 109 -0.46 3.14 12.56
CA ASP A 109 0.53 2.09 12.38
C ASP A 109 1.92 2.65 12.74
N ASP A 110 2.49 2.18 13.85
CA ASP A 110 3.76 2.67 14.37
C ASP A 110 4.94 2.43 13.41
N GLY A 111 4.94 1.29 12.72
CA GLY A 111 5.97 0.98 11.72
C GLY A 111 5.87 1.89 10.51
N LEU A 112 4.64 2.20 10.08
CA LEU A 112 4.40 3.17 9.02
C LEU A 112 4.80 4.59 9.44
N ASN A 113 4.52 4.97 10.69
CA ASN A 113 4.88 6.28 11.24
C ASN A 113 6.40 6.52 11.24
N GLU A 114 7.19 5.50 11.62
CA GLU A 114 8.65 5.57 11.55
C GLU A 114 9.14 5.77 10.10
N LEU A 115 8.58 5.00 9.17
CA LEU A 115 8.88 5.10 7.75
C LEU A 115 8.57 6.50 7.19
N ILE A 116 7.38 7.03 7.50
CA ILE A 116 6.94 8.37 7.09
C ILE A 116 7.92 9.42 7.61
N GLY A 117 8.30 9.35 8.88
CA GLY A 117 9.27 10.27 9.49
C GLY A 117 10.58 10.29 8.71
N LYS A 118 11.13 9.11 8.39
CA LYS A 118 12.36 8.99 7.60
C LYS A 118 12.19 9.55 6.18
N VAL A 119 11.09 9.25 5.50
CA VAL A 119 10.83 9.75 4.14
C VAL A 119 10.68 11.27 4.12
N ARG A 120 10.01 11.88 5.12
CA ARG A 120 9.91 13.34 5.25
C ARG A 120 11.28 14.00 5.38
N THR A 121 12.16 13.45 6.21
CA THR A 121 13.54 13.94 6.33
C THR A 121 14.31 13.84 5.01
N LEU A 122 14.16 12.73 4.29
CA LEU A 122 14.84 12.54 3.00
C LEU A 122 14.32 13.50 1.93
N VAL A 123 13.00 13.66 1.79
CA VAL A 123 12.40 14.56 0.80
C VAL A 123 12.71 16.03 1.13
N GLY A 124 12.62 16.43 2.41
CA GLY A 124 12.95 17.79 2.85
C GLY A 124 14.45 18.12 2.82
N GLY A 125 15.32 17.10 2.83
CA GLY A 125 16.78 17.23 2.68
C GLY A 125 17.28 17.19 1.24
N VAL A 126 16.43 16.86 0.26
CA VAL A 126 16.78 16.90 -1.16
C VAL A 126 16.61 18.34 -1.67
N ASN A 127 17.66 19.15 -1.51
CA ASN A 127 17.83 20.33 -2.36
C ASN A 127 18.02 19.84 -3.82
N PRO A 128 17.33 20.39 -4.82
CA PRO A 128 17.66 20.07 -6.21
C PRO A 128 19.12 20.48 -6.47
N PRO A 129 19.90 19.70 -7.25
CA PRO A 129 21.21 20.17 -7.67
C PRO A 129 21.01 21.47 -8.44
N GLY A 130 21.64 22.53 -7.94
CA GLY A 130 21.57 23.86 -8.52
C GLY A 130 21.92 23.82 -10.00
N LEU A 131 21.05 24.42 -10.82
CA LEU A 131 21.41 24.87 -12.15
C LEU A 131 22.28 26.11 -11.96
N ALA A 132 23.57 25.94 -12.29
CA ALA A 132 24.52 27.02 -12.56
C ALA A 132 24.09 27.84 -13.78
#